data_AF-A0A936JQ80-F1
#
_entry.id   AF-A0A936JQ80-F1
#
_cell.length_a   1.000
_cell.length_b   1.000
_cell.length_c   1.000
_cell.angle_alpha   90.00
_cell.angle_beta   90.00
_cell.angle_gamma   90.00
#
_symmetry.space_group_name_H-M   'P 1'
#
loop_
_entity.id
_entity.type
_entity.pdbx_description
1 polymer ?
#
loop_
_entity_poly.entity_id
_entity_poly.type
_entity_poly.pdbx_seq_one_letter_code
_entity_poly.pdbx_strand_id
1 'polypeptide(L)'
;MKTKISIKFRAENIPGEADAILIPTACGPDVAEVLAGSIMNIRNVSVYIDLDESDERVPKVFALLQQHGVEVDTYTYIEYSNEDRQNARLLLMRPDNFKDSLGPALLYGTKYDMSEACANCGTGARQASVLYVDGDKLSRIRKHRAIGSFDGVIIVDGGMVKKLKDAGVTGISFGDVRARLRNDKWTSVARDQILIEHTMPPMRGELTAKDEEYLCKVCRRGGRMNFPKQPYREEDLVGMQDFNLTWEWFGEFWPENKEKGFGEKRPSPYVLVTPKVMNIFREARVKTFEWTPVTIER
;
A
#
# COMPACT_ATOMS: atom_id res chain seq x y z
N MET A 1 -5.69 -6.88 -18.51
CA MET A 1 -5.68 -5.53 -17.89
C MET A 1 -6.78 -4.67 -18.47
N LYS A 2 -7.54 -3.96 -17.62
CA LYS A 2 -8.55 -2.98 -18.03
C LYS A 2 -8.32 -1.67 -17.29
N THR A 3 -8.41 -0.53 -17.98
CA THR A 3 -8.47 0.76 -17.30
C THR A 3 -9.88 0.94 -16.74
N LYS A 4 -9.96 1.14 -15.44
CA LYS A 4 -11.18 1.47 -14.70
C LYS A 4 -11.19 2.94 -14.34
N ILE A 5 -12.38 3.50 -14.24
CA ILE A 5 -12.62 4.79 -13.61
C ILE A 5 -13.45 4.56 -12.34
N SER A 6 -12.97 5.10 -11.22
CA SER A 6 -13.76 5.21 -10.00
C SER A 6 -14.29 6.65 -9.91
N ILE A 7 -15.61 6.75 -9.76
CA ILE A 7 -16.36 7.99 -9.64
C ILE A 7 -16.93 8.02 -8.21
N LYS A 8 -16.55 9.04 -7.44
CA LYS A 8 -17.02 9.23 -6.08
C LYS A 8 -17.73 10.57 -5.94
N PHE A 9 -18.90 10.56 -5.31
CA PHE A 9 -19.64 11.78 -5.03
C PHE A 9 -20.50 11.66 -3.77
N ARG A 10 -21.01 12.80 -3.31
CA ARG A 10 -21.92 12.92 -2.18
C ARG A 10 -23.35 13.12 -2.67
N ALA A 11 -24.26 12.25 -2.26
CA ALA A 11 -25.64 12.22 -2.73
C ALA A 11 -26.63 12.82 -1.72
N GLU A 12 -26.20 13.22 -0.52
CA GLU A 12 -27.11 13.72 0.53
C GLU A 12 -27.96 14.94 0.13
N ASN A 13 -27.50 15.72 -0.84
CA ASN A 13 -28.19 16.94 -1.31
C ASN A 13 -28.89 16.75 -2.67
N ILE A 14 -28.83 15.55 -3.25
CA ILE A 14 -29.48 15.25 -4.53
C ILE A 14 -30.94 14.84 -4.23
N PRO A 15 -31.96 15.47 -4.84
CA PRO A 15 -33.33 14.97 -4.73
C PRO A 15 -33.44 13.55 -5.29
N GLY A 16 -33.86 12.58 -4.45
CA GLY A 16 -33.80 11.15 -4.80
C GLY A 16 -32.45 10.48 -4.50
N GLU A 17 -31.52 11.21 -3.86
CA GLU A 17 -30.24 10.73 -3.36
C GLU A 17 -29.42 9.97 -4.42
N ALA A 18 -28.88 8.79 -4.06
CA ALA A 18 -28.07 7.98 -4.97
C ALA A 18 -28.90 7.46 -6.15
N ASP A 19 -30.19 7.17 -5.94
CA ASP A 19 -31.07 6.59 -6.96
C ASP A 19 -31.28 7.52 -8.15
N ALA A 20 -31.23 8.84 -7.92
CA ALA A 20 -31.30 9.84 -8.98
C ALA A 20 -30.15 9.74 -9.99
N ILE A 21 -29.02 9.15 -9.60
CA ILE A 21 -27.87 8.90 -10.47
C ILE A 21 -27.83 7.43 -10.90
N LEU A 22 -27.96 6.49 -9.97
CA LEU A 22 -27.72 5.07 -10.21
C LEU A 22 -28.78 4.41 -11.09
N ILE A 23 -30.06 4.74 -10.89
CA ILE A 23 -31.15 4.12 -11.67
C ILE A 23 -31.10 4.56 -13.15
N PRO A 24 -31.02 5.86 -13.50
CA PRO A 24 -31.01 6.27 -14.91
C PRO A 24 -29.74 5.86 -15.66
N THR A 25 -28.65 5.60 -14.95
CA THR A 25 -27.37 5.17 -15.53
C THR A 25 -27.21 3.66 -15.59
N ALA A 26 -28.17 2.89 -15.05
CA ALA A 26 -28.08 1.44 -14.90
C ALA A 26 -26.78 1.01 -14.17
N CYS A 27 -26.38 1.78 -13.17
CA CYS A 27 -25.27 1.44 -12.26
C CYS A 27 -25.84 0.64 -11.08
N GLY A 28 -25.82 -0.69 -11.21
CA GLY A 28 -26.31 -1.61 -10.19
C GLY A 28 -25.27 -1.89 -9.08
N PRO A 29 -25.61 -2.76 -8.12
CA PRO A 29 -24.73 -3.13 -7.00
C PRO A 29 -23.46 -3.91 -7.42
N ASP A 30 -23.37 -4.31 -8.69
CA ASP A 30 -22.19 -4.93 -9.30
C ASP A 30 -21.07 -3.91 -9.58
N VAL A 31 -21.42 -2.63 -9.74
CA VAL A 31 -20.50 -1.54 -10.07
C VAL A 31 -20.62 -0.34 -9.14
N ALA A 32 -21.62 -0.31 -8.27
CA ALA A 32 -21.86 0.83 -7.37
C ALA A 32 -22.00 0.39 -5.90
N GLU A 33 -21.35 1.14 -5.01
CA GLU A 33 -21.46 1.03 -3.56
C GLU A 33 -22.03 2.32 -2.98
N VAL A 34 -23.08 2.20 -2.16
CA VAL A 34 -23.70 3.33 -1.45
C VAL A 34 -23.42 3.20 0.03
N LEU A 35 -22.65 4.14 0.57
CA LEU A 35 -22.33 4.24 1.99
C LEU A 35 -23.15 5.36 2.62
N ALA A 36 -24.23 4.99 3.30
CA ALA A 36 -25.06 5.90 4.07
C ALA A 36 -24.70 5.85 5.56
N GLY A 37 -24.55 7.02 6.18
CA GLY A 37 -24.27 7.14 7.61
C GLY A 37 -24.55 8.54 8.15
N SER A 38 -24.21 8.76 9.41
CA SER A 38 -24.30 10.07 10.06
C SER A 38 -23.01 10.38 10.80
N ILE A 39 -22.43 11.56 10.55
CA ILE A 39 -21.26 12.07 11.27
C ILE A 39 -21.71 13.30 12.04
N MET A 40 -21.62 13.26 13.38
CA MET A 40 -22.08 14.36 14.25
C MET A 40 -23.52 14.80 13.96
N ASN A 41 -24.43 13.84 13.76
CA ASN A 41 -25.84 14.04 13.38
C ASN A 41 -26.06 14.68 11.98
N ILE A 42 -25.01 14.87 11.19
CA ILE A 42 -25.13 15.27 9.79
C ILE A 42 -25.17 13.98 8.95
N ARG A 43 -26.28 13.79 8.23
CA ARG A 43 -26.44 12.67 7.30
C ARG A 43 -25.43 12.80 6.16
N ASN A 44 -24.78 11.71 5.81
CA ASN A 44 -23.84 11.62 4.71
C ASN A 44 -24.18 10.40 3.86
N VAL A 45 -24.26 10.58 2.53
CA VAL A 45 -24.49 9.50 1.58
C VAL A 45 -23.39 9.56 0.54
N SER A 46 -22.35 8.75 0.72
CA SER A 46 -21.25 8.66 -0.24
C SER A 46 -21.54 7.55 -1.25
N VAL A 47 -21.42 7.85 -2.54
CA VAL A 47 -21.60 6.88 -3.62
C VAL A 47 -20.26 6.67 -4.32
N TYR A 48 -19.92 5.43 -4.59
CA TYR A 48 -18.74 4.98 -5.33
C TYR A 48 -19.22 4.18 -6.54
N ILE A 49 -18.73 4.49 -7.73
CA ILE A 49 -19.05 3.77 -8.97
C ILE A 49 -17.73 3.39 -9.65
N ASP A 50 -17.56 2.11 -9.95
CA ASP A 50 -16.39 1.54 -10.62
C ASP A 50 -16.78 0.94 -11.98
N LEU A 51 -16.31 1.58 -13.06
CA LEU A 51 -16.65 1.21 -14.45
C LEU A 51 -15.40 0.99 -15.28
N ASP A 52 -15.52 0.22 -16.37
CA ASP A 52 -14.51 0.28 -17.44
C ASP A 52 -14.47 1.72 -17.98
N GLU A 53 -13.29 2.28 -18.24
CA GLU A 53 -13.14 3.68 -18.67
C GLU A 53 -13.92 4.00 -19.96
N SER A 54 -14.08 2.99 -20.83
CA SER A 54 -14.84 3.07 -22.07
C SER A 54 -16.31 2.68 -21.94
N ASP A 55 -16.82 2.43 -20.73
CA ASP A 55 -18.22 2.03 -20.51
C ASP A 55 -19.17 3.19 -20.86
N GLU A 56 -20.22 2.90 -21.64
CA GLU A 56 -21.18 3.91 -22.09
C GLU A 56 -21.96 4.59 -20.94
N ARG A 57 -21.92 4.02 -19.74
CA ARG A 57 -22.50 4.61 -18.53
C ARG A 57 -21.68 5.77 -17.98
N VAL A 58 -20.36 5.79 -18.22
CA VAL A 58 -19.45 6.85 -17.73
C VAL A 58 -19.92 8.25 -18.14
N PRO A 59 -20.13 8.57 -19.44
CA PRO A 59 -20.62 9.89 -19.83
C PRO A 59 -22.02 10.20 -19.29
N LYS A 60 -22.89 9.20 -19.13
CA LYS A 60 -24.25 9.37 -18.57
C LYS A 60 -24.19 9.79 -17.09
N VAL A 61 -23.34 9.14 -16.30
CA VAL A 61 -23.10 9.46 -14.88
C VAL A 61 -22.60 10.91 -14.74
N PHE A 62 -21.58 11.30 -15.51
CA PHE A 62 -21.05 12.66 -15.45
C PHE A 62 -22.09 13.72 -15.83
N ALA A 63 -22.90 13.47 -16.86
CA ALA A 63 -23.95 14.41 -17.28
C ALA A 63 -24.98 14.64 -16.16
N LEU A 64 -25.41 13.59 -15.46
CA LEU A 64 -26.37 13.72 -14.35
C LEU A 64 -25.75 14.41 -13.13
N LEU A 65 -24.51 14.05 -12.77
CA LEU A 65 -23.81 14.71 -11.65
C LEU A 65 -23.63 16.21 -11.92
N GLN A 66 -23.31 16.58 -13.16
CA GLN A 66 -23.24 17.97 -13.59
C GLN A 66 -24.60 18.66 -13.52
N GLN A 67 -25.68 18.01 -13.97
CA GLN A 67 -27.05 18.54 -13.89
C GLN A 67 -27.46 18.86 -12.45
N HIS A 68 -27.01 18.04 -11.49
CA HIS A 68 -27.26 18.24 -10.07
C HIS A 68 -26.26 19.17 -9.36
N GLY A 69 -25.26 19.70 -10.07
CA GLY A 69 -24.25 20.60 -9.51
C GLY A 69 -23.40 19.95 -8.41
N VAL A 70 -23.13 18.66 -8.53
CA VAL A 70 -22.43 17.87 -7.51
C VAL A 70 -20.93 17.84 -7.81
N GLU A 71 -20.10 18.08 -6.80
CA GLU A 71 -18.66 17.84 -6.91
C GLU A 71 -18.35 16.35 -7.01
N VAL A 72 -17.45 16.01 -7.94
CA VAL A 72 -17.10 14.64 -8.26
C VAL A 72 -15.60 14.46 -8.08
N ASP A 73 -15.24 13.49 -7.26
CA ASP A 73 -13.87 12.98 -7.17
C ASP A 73 -13.73 11.82 -8.15
N THR A 74 -12.76 11.90 -9.06
CA THR A 74 -12.47 10.81 -10.01
C THR A 74 -11.02 10.39 -9.96
N TYR A 75 -10.79 9.10 -10.15
CA TYR A 75 -9.44 8.58 -10.42
C TYR A 75 -9.52 7.35 -11.32
N THR A 76 -8.54 7.23 -12.20
CA THR A 76 -8.38 6.06 -13.07
C THR A 76 -7.38 5.09 -12.47
N TYR A 77 -7.64 3.79 -12.58
CA TYR A 77 -6.73 2.74 -12.15
C TYR A 77 -6.78 1.56 -13.11
N ILE A 78 -5.79 0.67 -13.03
CA ILE A 78 -5.76 -0.55 -13.84
C ILE A 78 -6.27 -1.70 -12.99
N GLU A 79 -7.33 -2.36 -13.45
CA GLU A 79 -7.76 -3.65 -12.92
C GLU A 79 -6.95 -4.76 -13.58
N TYR A 80 -6.23 -5.50 -12.73
CA TYR A 80 -5.45 -6.66 -13.13
C TYR A 80 -6.26 -7.93 -12.89
N SER A 81 -6.28 -8.82 -13.88
CA SER A 81 -6.82 -10.17 -13.75
C SER A 81 -5.89 -11.07 -12.92
N ASN A 82 -6.36 -12.29 -12.59
CA ASN A 82 -5.47 -13.28 -12.00
C ASN A 82 -4.37 -13.71 -12.98
N GLU A 83 -4.68 -13.83 -14.26
CA GLU A 83 -3.71 -14.15 -15.30
C GLU A 83 -2.62 -13.07 -15.42
N ASP A 84 -2.99 -11.79 -15.41
CA ASP A 84 -2.03 -10.67 -15.41
C ASP A 84 -1.03 -10.80 -14.23
N ARG A 85 -1.51 -11.21 -13.05
CA ARG A 85 -0.66 -11.39 -11.86
C ARG A 85 0.21 -12.64 -11.91
N GLN A 86 -0.27 -13.73 -12.50
CA GLN A 86 0.53 -14.95 -12.65
C GLN A 86 1.63 -14.78 -13.71
N ASN A 87 1.35 -14.02 -14.77
CA ASN A 87 2.28 -13.78 -15.86
C ASN A 87 3.28 -12.65 -15.57
N ALA A 88 3.09 -11.88 -14.49
CA ALA A 88 4.01 -10.82 -14.10
C ALA A 88 5.37 -11.39 -13.66
N ARG A 89 6.47 -10.70 -13.99
CA ARG A 89 7.82 -11.05 -13.49
C ARG A 89 7.98 -10.61 -12.03
N LEU A 90 7.43 -9.45 -11.70
CA LEU A 90 7.40 -8.86 -10.37
C LEU A 90 6.00 -8.33 -10.05
N LEU A 91 5.65 -8.40 -8.77
CA LEU A 91 4.42 -7.86 -8.20
C LEU A 91 4.81 -6.86 -7.11
N LEU A 92 4.26 -5.66 -7.17
CA LEU A 92 4.25 -4.74 -6.06
C LEU A 92 3.26 -5.24 -5.00
N MET A 93 3.79 -5.54 -3.81
CA MET A 93 3.02 -6.00 -2.65
C MET A 93 2.74 -4.81 -1.73
N ARG A 94 1.46 -4.55 -1.45
CA ARG A 94 1.03 -3.48 -0.54
C ARG A 94 -0.06 -3.96 0.41
N PRO A 95 -0.20 -3.41 1.62
CA PRO A 95 -1.38 -3.67 2.44
C PRO A 95 -2.65 -3.28 1.69
N ASP A 96 -3.64 -4.17 1.71
CA ASP A 96 -4.92 -4.01 0.98
C ASP A 96 -5.81 -2.90 1.57
N ASN A 97 -5.67 -2.62 2.86
CA ASN A 97 -6.44 -1.55 3.46
C ASN A 97 -5.73 -0.89 4.65
N PHE A 98 -6.03 0.38 4.87
CA PHE A 98 -5.49 1.17 5.98
C PHE A 98 -5.98 0.69 7.35
N LYS A 99 -7.19 0.12 7.42
CA LYS A 99 -7.79 -0.34 8.69
C LYS A 99 -7.04 -1.53 9.27
N ASP A 100 -6.42 -2.33 8.41
CA ASP A 100 -5.65 -3.53 8.71
C ASP A 100 -4.14 -3.35 8.48
N SER A 101 -3.65 -2.14 8.16
CA SER A 101 -2.21 -1.82 8.05
C SER A 101 -1.54 -1.37 9.36
N LEU A 102 -0.36 -1.88 9.69
CA LEU A 102 0.35 -1.48 10.92
C LEU A 102 0.78 -0.01 10.86
N GLY A 103 0.88 0.63 12.03
CA GLY A 103 1.49 1.95 12.15
C GLY A 103 3.01 1.91 11.95
N PRO A 104 3.65 3.06 11.70
CA PRO A 104 5.08 3.11 11.41
C PRO A 104 5.92 2.67 12.62
N ALA A 105 6.85 1.76 12.37
CA ALA A 105 7.62 1.07 13.42
C ALA A 105 8.47 2.01 14.28
N LEU A 106 8.92 3.12 13.69
CA LEU A 106 9.72 4.15 14.34
C LEU A 106 9.02 4.77 15.56
N LEU A 107 7.70 4.98 15.49
CA LEU A 107 6.91 5.56 16.60
C LEU A 107 6.91 4.67 17.85
N TYR A 108 7.14 3.37 17.68
CA TYR A 108 7.10 2.40 18.77
C TYR A 108 8.49 2.04 19.31
N GLY A 109 9.54 2.71 18.85
CA GLY A 109 10.91 2.56 19.36
C GLY A 109 11.81 1.66 18.52
N THR A 110 11.39 1.28 17.32
CA THR A 110 12.27 0.58 16.36
C THR A 110 13.43 1.49 15.98
N LYS A 111 14.65 1.00 16.16
CA LYS A 111 15.89 1.73 15.87
C LYS A 111 16.40 1.37 14.48
N TYR A 112 17.01 2.35 13.84
CA TYR A 112 17.61 2.21 12.53
C TYR A 112 19.05 2.70 12.58
N ASP A 113 19.92 1.97 11.88
CA ASP A 113 21.25 2.44 11.52
C ASP A 113 21.13 3.48 10.39
N MET A 114 21.67 4.65 10.67
CA MET A 114 21.64 5.82 9.78
C MET A 114 22.98 6.09 9.11
N SER A 115 24.00 5.25 9.37
CA SER A 115 25.38 5.47 8.91
C SER A 115 25.51 5.64 7.39
N GLU A 116 24.72 4.89 6.62
CA GLU A 116 24.66 4.97 5.15
C GLU A 116 23.40 5.70 4.63
N ALA A 117 22.54 6.18 5.53
CA ALA A 117 21.28 6.80 5.16
C ALA A 117 21.49 8.24 4.69
N CYS A 118 20.62 8.72 3.79
CA CYS A 118 20.57 10.13 3.43
C CYS A 118 20.25 10.98 4.65
N ALA A 119 21.17 11.86 5.05
CA ALA A 119 21.01 12.72 6.23
C ALA A 119 19.76 13.63 6.20
N ASN A 120 19.20 13.92 5.03
CA ASN A 120 18.02 14.78 4.90
C ASN A 120 16.69 14.03 5.05
N CYS A 121 16.58 12.80 4.53
CA CYS A 121 15.29 12.10 4.46
C CYS A 121 15.31 10.68 5.05
N GLY A 122 16.47 10.20 5.49
CA GLY A 122 16.64 8.84 6.03
C GLY A 122 16.58 7.72 5.00
N THR A 123 16.48 8.02 3.70
CA THR A 123 16.53 6.98 2.64
C THR A 123 17.80 6.16 2.75
N GLY A 124 17.65 4.83 2.78
CA GLY A 124 18.77 3.89 2.95
C GLY A 124 19.00 3.47 4.40
N ALA A 125 18.23 3.97 5.36
CA ALA A 125 18.31 3.53 6.75
C ALA A 125 18.02 2.03 6.88
N ARG A 126 18.83 1.31 7.65
CA ARG A 126 18.66 -0.12 7.88
C ARG A 126 18.12 -0.36 9.28
N GLN A 127 17.15 -1.25 9.45
CA GLN A 127 16.65 -1.58 10.79
C GLN A 127 17.79 -2.20 11.62
N ALA A 128 18.03 -1.68 12.83
CA ALA A 128 19.14 -2.07 13.71
C ALA A 128 18.68 -2.66 15.05
N SER A 129 17.36 -2.76 15.27
CA SER A 129 16.78 -3.44 16.43
C SER A 129 15.72 -4.44 16.01
N VAL A 130 15.18 -5.17 16.99
CA VAL A 130 13.89 -5.86 16.83
C VAL A 130 12.80 -4.88 16.38
N LEU A 131 11.79 -5.40 15.71
CA LEU A 131 10.61 -4.62 15.35
C LEU A 131 9.75 -4.37 16.58
N TYR A 132 9.45 -3.11 16.85
CA TYR A 132 8.47 -2.73 17.84
C TYR A 132 7.16 -2.32 17.18
N VAL A 133 6.06 -2.85 17.71
CA VAL A 133 4.69 -2.52 17.28
C VAL A 133 3.86 -2.02 18.45
N ASP A 134 2.72 -1.39 18.12
CA ASP A 134 1.71 -0.99 19.09
C ASP A 134 1.10 -2.19 19.82
N GLY A 135 1.16 -2.20 21.15
CA GLY A 135 0.51 -3.20 21.99
C GLY A 135 -1.01 -3.21 21.86
N ASP A 136 -1.63 -2.06 21.58
CA ASP A 136 -3.08 -1.95 21.39
C ASP A 136 -3.54 -2.63 20.08
N LYS A 137 -2.61 -2.96 19.17
CA LYS A 137 -2.89 -3.64 17.90
C LYS A 137 -2.63 -5.15 17.93
N LEU A 138 -2.26 -5.72 19.08
CA LEU A 138 -1.95 -7.16 19.21
C LEU A 138 -3.09 -8.08 18.76
N SER A 139 -4.33 -7.76 19.13
CA SER A 139 -5.51 -8.55 18.73
C SER A 139 -5.65 -8.59 17.20
N ARG A 140 -5.42 -7.44 16.55
CA ARG A 140 -5.46 -7.33 15.09
C ARG A 140 -4.32 -8.11 14.44
N ILE A 141 -3.09 -7.95 14.92
CA ILE A 141 -1.93 -8.71 14.42
C ILE A 141 -2.19 -10.22 14.51
N ARG A 142 -2.73 -10.69 15.64
CA ARG A 142 -2.98 -12.13 15.87
C ARG A 142 -4.13 -12.69 15.04
N LYS A 143 -5.09 -11.86 14.62
CA LYS A 143 -6.20 -12.25 13.73
C LYS A 143 -5.72 -12.68 12.36
N HIS A 144 -4.58 -12.16 11.90
CA HIS A 144 -4.07 -12.42 10.56
C HIS A 144 -2.86 -13.34 10.58
N ARG A 145 -2.75 -14.16 9.53
CA ARG A 145 -1.58 -15.01 9.30
C ARG A 145 -0.38 -14.23 8.78
N ALA A 146 -0.65 -13.16 8.06
CA ALA A 146 0.32 -12.16 7.66
C ALA A 146 -0.38 -10.80 7.65
N ILE A 147 0.36 -9.74 7.96
CA ILE A 147 -0.12 -8.35 8.01
C ILE A 147 1.06 -7.44 7.71
N GLY A 148 0.83 -6.31 7.05
CA GLY A 148 1.89 -5.38 6.74
C GLY A 148 1.54 -3.93 7.04
N SER A 149 2.49 -3.06 6.75
CA SER A 149 2.37 -1.60 6.83
C SER A 149 2.67 -0.97 5.47
N PHE A 150 2.35 0.32 5.35
CA PHE A 150 2.75 1.09 4.18
C PHE A 150 4.23 1.49 4.21
N ASP A 151 4.95 1.29 5.33
CA ASP A 151 6.39 1.50 5.44
C ASP A 151 7.23 0.24 5.13
N GLY A 152 6.63 -0.78 4.53
CA GLY A 152 7.32 -1.99 4.05
C GLY A 152 7.54 -3.07 5.11
N VAL A 153 6.99 -2.90 6.32
CA VAL A 153 7.01 -3.94 7.36
C VAL A 153 6.01 -5.03 7.01
N ILE A 154 6.44 -6.29 7.13
CA ILE A 154 5.58 -7.46 6.99
C ILE A 154 5.80 -8.37 8.19
N ILE A 155 4.71 -8.72 8.88
CA ILE A 155 4.69 -9.62 10.03
C ILE A 155 3.92 -10.88 9.65
N VAL A 156 4.44 -12.04 10.02
CA VAL A 156 3.88 -13.35 9.70
C VAL A 156 3.79 -14.27 10.92
N ASP A 157 2.83 -15.21 10.87
CA ASP A 157 2.73 -16.29 11.85
C ASP A 157 3.76 -17.41 11.61
N GLY A 158 3.99 -18.25 12.62
CA GLY A 158 4.95 -19.36 12.50
C GLY A 158 4.61 -20.36 11.40
N GLY A 159 3.32 -20.49 11.03
CA GLY A 159 2.90 -21.34 9.91
C GLY A 159 3.29 -20.75 8.55
N MET A 160 3.28 -19.43 8.42
CA MET A 160 3.78 -18.69 7.26
C MET A 160 5.31 -18.75 7.19
N VAL A 161 6.01 -18.58 8.32
CA VAL A 161 7.47 -18.78 8.38
C VAL A 161 7.84 -20.16 7.86
N LYS A 162 7.19 -21.21 8.37
CA LYS A 162 7.41 -22.58 7.90
C LYS A 162 7.15 -22.72 6.40
N LYS A 163 6.00 -22.23 5.90
CA LYS A 163 5.66 -22.30 4.47
C LYS A 163 6.70 -21.62 3.58
N LEU A 164 7.17 -20.43 3.97
CA LEU A 164 8.17 -19.67 3.21
C LEU A 164 9.52 -20.39 3.19
N LYS A 165 9.96 -20.94 4.33
CA LYS A 165 11.18 -21.74 4.43
C LYS A 165 11.10 -23.03 3.62
N ASP A 166 10.01 -23.79 3.77
CA ASP A 166 9.79 -25.06 3.06
C ASP A 166 9.75 -24.86 1.54
N ALA A 167 9.21 -23.72 1.07
CA ALA A 167 9.18 -23.35 -0.34
C ALA A 167 10.49 -22.77 -0.87
N GLY A 168 11.53 -22.66 -0.04
CA GLY A 168 12.81 -22.07 -0.41
C GLY A 168 12.67 -20.65 -0.95
N VAL A 169 11.86 -19.82 -0.30
CA VAL A 169 11.70 -18.40 -0.68
C VAL A 169 12.99 -17.65 -0.39
N THR A 170 13.49 -16.92 -1.38
CA THR A 170 14.77 -16.19 -1.29
C THR A 170 14.58 -14.69 -1.02
N GLY A 171 15.68 -14.01 -0.66
CA GLY A 171 15.69 -12.56 -0.40
C GLY A 171 15.10 -12.14 0.94
N ILE A 172 14.87 -13.08 1.86
CA ILE A 172 14.32 -12.83 3.19
C ILE A 172 15.07 -13.53 4.31
N SER A 173 15.05 -12.90 5.47
CA SER A 173 15.25 -13.53 6.78
C SER A 173 14.09 -13.20 7.73
N PHE A 174 14.15 -13.73 8.94
CA PHE A 174 13.09 -13.56 9.95
C PHE A 174 13.66 -12.91 11.21
N GLY A 175 12.99 -11.88 11.69
CA GLY A 175 13.37 -11.13 12.89
C GLY A 175 12.27 -11.11 13.95
N ASP A 176 12.68 -10.94 15.20
CA ASP A 176 11.75 -10.88 16.34
C ASP A 176 10.84 -9.64 16.28
N VAL A 177 9.59 -9.82 16.71
CA VAL A 177 8.62 -8.73 16.93
C VAL A 177 8.25 -8.61 18.39
N ARG A 178 8.32 -7.39 18.92
CA ARG A 178 7.88 -7.04 20.27
C ARG A 178 6.79 -5.98 20.22
N ALA A 179 5.87 -6.04 21.17
CA ALA A 179 4.83 -5.03 21.32
C ALA A 179 5.12 -4.11 22.52
N ARG A 180 4.97 -2.80 22.31
CA ARG A 180 5.01 -1.80 23.38
C ARG A 180 3.64 -1.72 24.06
N LEU A 181 3.58 -2.07 25.34
CA LEU A 181 2.37 -1.92 26.15
C LEU A 181 2.26 -0.48 26.67
N ARG A 182 1.04 -0.08 27.06
CA ARG A 182 0.77 1.27 27.60
C ARG A 182 1.58 1.63 28.85
N ASN A 183 2.07 0.63 29.57
CA ASN A 183 2.93 0.80 30.75
C ASN A 183 4.43 0.79 30.40
N ASP A 184 4.77 1.02 29.13
CA ASP A 184 6.13 0.99 28.57
C ASP A 184 6.88 -0.34 28.73
N LYS A 185 6.18 -1.41 29.12
CA LYS A 185 6.73 -2.77 29.09
C LYS A 185 6.63 -3.36 27.70
N TRP A 186 7.49 -4.33 27.44
CA TRP A 186 7.54 -5.05 26.18
C TRP A 186 7.01 -6.47 26.35
N THR A 187 6.32 -6.99 25.33
CA THR A 187 5.91 -8.38 25.29
C THR A 187 6.16 -9.00 23.91
N SER A 188 6.36 -10.32 23.87
CA SER A 188 6.48 -11.05 22.61
C SER A 188 5.14 -11.10 21.89
N VAL A 189 5.18 -10.92 20.56
CA VAL A 189 3.98 -10.99 19.71
C VAL A 189 3.68 -12.43 19.27
N ALA A 190 4.64 -13.36 19.41
CA ALA A 190 4.60 -14.71 18.82
C ALA A 190 4.37 -14.66 17.30
N ARG A 191 5.12 -13.77 16.65
CA ARG A 191 5.13 -13.50 15.20
C ARG A 191 6.54 -13.06 14.81
N ASP A 192 6.87 -13.26 13.55
CA ASP A 192 8.16 -12.89 12.97
C ASP A 192 7.96 -11.77 11.96
N GLN A 193 8.91 -10.83 11.91
CA GLN A 193 9.04 -9.88 10.83
C GLN A 193 9.74 -10.57 9.66
N ILE A 194 9.26 -10.37 8.45
CA ILE A 194 10.04 -10.63 7.24
C ILE A 194 11.02 -9.46 7.06
N LEU A 195 12.31 -9.77 7.14
CA LEU A 195 13.40 -8.84 6.83
C LEU A 195 13.81 -9.09 5.37
N ILE A 196 13.60 -8.10 4.51
CA ILE A 196 13.94 -8.22 3.09
C ILE A 196 15.39 -7.78 2.88
N GLU A 197 16.19 -8.65 2.28
CA GLU A 197 17.64 -8.52 2.21
C GLU A 197 18.15 -8.08 0.84
N HIS A 198 17.33 -8.24 -0.20
CA HIS A 198 17.66 -7.85 -1.56
C HIS A 198 17.00 -6.52 -1.94
N THR A 199 17.75 -5.64 -2.59
CA THR A 199 17.25 -4.39 -3.17
C THR A 199 17.47 -4.45 -4.68
N MET A 200 16.42 -4.18 -5.45
CA MET A 200 16.52 -4.06 -6.91
C MET A 200 17.49 -2.93 -7.30
N PRO A 201 18.04 -2.93 -8.53
CA PRO A 201 18.71 -1.75 -9.06
C PRO A 201 17.77 -0.52 -9.09
N PRO A 202 18.32 0.70 -9.25
CA PRO A 202 17.51 1.90 -9.48
C PRO A 202 16.52 1.71 -10.63
N MET A 203 15.31 2.23 -10.47
CA MET A 203 14.32 2.25 -11.54
C MET A 203 14.78 3.12 -12.69
N ARG A 204 14.34 2.75 -13.89
CA ARG A 204 14.49 3.56 -15.09
C ARG A 204 13.31 4.51 -15.27
N GLY A 205 13.59 5.57 -16.02
CA GLY A 205 12.65 6.65 -16.27
C GLY A 205 12.79 7.79 -15.27
N GLU A 206 12.17 8.91 -15.60
CA GLU A 206 12.14 10.06 -14.71
C GLU A 206 11.17 9.76 -13.55
N LEU A 207 11.71 9.74 -12.33
CA LEU A 207 10.90 9.77 -11.12
C LEU A 207 10.21 11.12 -11.05
N THR A 208 9.02 11.20 -11.65
CA THR A 208 8.23 12.42 -11.61
C THR A 208 7.73 12.63 -10.18
N ALA A 209 8.07 13.79 -9.61
CA ALA A 209 7.51 14.19 -8.34
C ALA A 209 6.00 14.31 -8.49
N LYS A 210 5.25 13.62 -7.62
CA LYS A 210 3.84 13.94 -7.42
C LYS A 210 3.70 15.27 -6.70
N ASP A 211 4.71 15.61 -5.89
CA ASP A 211 4.79 16.80 -5.08
C ASP A 211 6.27 17.16 -4.84
N GLU A 212 6.77 18.19 -5.53
CA GLU A 212 8.18 18.62 -5.45
C GLU A 212 8.58 19.07 -4.03
N GLU A 213 7.63 19.46 -3.18
CA GLU A 213 7.90 19.83 -1.79
C GLU A 213 8.44 18.64 -1.00
N TYR A 214 7.89 17.46 -1.24
CA TYR A 214 8.25 16.23 -0.53
C TYR A 214 9.26 15.37 -1.30
N LEU A 215 9.91 15.90 -2.33
CA LEU A 215 11.04 15.23 -2.98
C LEU A 215 12.35 15.62 -2.28
N CYS A 216 13.11 14.62 -1.85
CA CYS A 216 14.40 14.86 -1.21
C CYS A 216 15.39 15.48 -2.20
N LYS A 217 15.72 16.75 -1.98
CA LYS A 217 16.65 17.52 -2.81
C LYS A 217 18.11 17.05 -2.72
N VAL A 218 18.44 16.25 -1.70
CA VAL A 218 19.80 15.76 -1.47
C VAL A 218 20.07 14.46 -2.22
N CYS A 219 19.28 13.40 -1.95
CA CYS A 219 19.51 12.10 -2.60
C CYS A 219 18.65 11.87 -3.83
N ARG A 220 17.54 12.60 -4.02
CA ARG A 220 16.54 12.41 -5.10
C ARG A 220 15.92 10.99 -5.15
N ARG A 221 16.12 10.20 -4.09
CA ARG A 221 15.62 8.82 -3.94
C ARG A 221 14.39 8.70 -3.05
N GLY A 222 14.15 9.70 -2.21
CA GLY A 222 13.13 9.68 -1.16
C GLY A 222 12.07 10.73 -1.42
N GLY A 223 10.79 10.36 -1.42
CA GLY A 223 9.71 11.35 -1.49
C GLY A 223 8.37 10.88 -2.07
N ARG A 224 7.45 11.84 -2.27
CA ARG A 224 6.20 11.63 -3.00
C ARG A 224 6.46 11.62 -4.51
N MET A 225 6.78 10.44 -5.04
CA MET A 225 7.06 10.23 -6.46
C MET A 225 6.03 9.29 -7.08
N ASN A 226 5.79 9.44 -8.39
CA ASN A 226 5.02 8.46 -9.13
C ASN A 226 5.87 7.20 -9.35
N PHE A 227 5.21 6.04 -9.27
CA PHE A 227 5.81 4.79 -9.69
C PHE A 227 5.86 4.77 -11.23
N PRO A 228 7.04 4.62 -11.87
CA PRO A 228 7.15 4.63 -13.32
C PRO A 228 6.28 3.56 -13.97
N LYS A 229 5.82 3.79 -15.22
CA LYS A 229 5.02 2.81 -15.96
C LYS A 229 5.78 1.52 -16.26
N GLN A 230 7.08 1.63 -16.54
CA GLN A 230 8.01 0.55 -16.85
C GLN A 230 9.31 0.77 -16.07
N PRO A 231 9.32 0.50 -14.75
CA PRO A 231 10.45 0.85 -13.89
C PRO A 231 11.71 0.02 -14.13
N TYR A 232 11.61 -1.14 -14.78
CA TYR A 232 12.73 -2.06 -14.98
C TYR A 232 12.70 -2.67 -16.37
N ARG A 233 13.86 -3.12 -16.85
CA ARG A 233 14.04 -3.98 -18.02
C ARG A 233 14.27 -5.42 -17.63
N GLU A 234 14.19 -6.33 -18.59
CA GLU A 234 14.50 -7.75 -18.36
C GLU A 234 15.92 -7.95 -17.82
N GLU A 235 16.92 -7.18 -18.29
CA GLU A 235 18.29 -7.27 -17.76
C GLU A 235 18.42 -6.79 -16.31
N ASP A 236 17.57 -5.85 -15.88
CA ASP A 236 17.56 -5.34 -14.50
C ASP A 236 17.01 -6.39 -13.51
N LEU A 237 16.38 -7.46 -14.02
CA LEU A 237 15.85 -8.58 -13.22
C LEU A 237 16.88 -9.69 -12.97
N VAL A 238 18.07 -9.60 -13.55
CA VAL A 238 19.13 -10.60 -13.32
C VAL A 238 19.51 -10.61 -11.84
N GLY A 239 19.36 -11.77 -11.19
CA GLY A 239 19.66 -11.93 -9.77
C GLY A 239 18.54 -11.50 -8.82
N MET A 240 17.37 -11.11 -9.34
CA MET A 240 16.19 -10.83 -8.50
C MET A 240 15.87 -12.04 -7.61
N GLN A 241 15.38 -11.75 -6.41
CA GLN A 241 14.97 -12.75 -5.43
C GLN A 241 13.45 -12.84 -5.36
N ASP A 242 12.92 -13.77 -4.55
CA ASP A 242 11.47 -13.89 -4.35
C ASP A 242 10.88 -12.67 -3.61
N PHE A 243 11.64 -12.05 -2.70
CA PHE A 243 11.35 -10.73 -2.12
C PHE A 243 12.47 -9.75 -2.42
N ASN A 244 12.08 -8.51 -2.73
CA ASN A 244 12.99 -7.42 -3.06
C ASN A 244 12.42 -6.11 -2.52
N LEU A 245 13.30 -5.16 -2.25
CA LEU A 245 12.96 -3.76 -2.03
C LEU A 245 13.22 -2.95 -3.29
N THR A 246 12.43 -1.91 -3.53
CA THR A 246 12.82 -0.86 -4.49
C THR A 246 14.04 -0.10 -3.98
N TRP A 247 14.87 0.38 -4.91
CA TRP A 247 15.98 1.24 -4.55
C TRP A 247 15.53 2.64 -4.11
N GLU A 248 14.43 3.11 -4.70
CA GLU A 248 13.70 4.32 -4.38
C GLU A 248 12.83 4.12 -3.13
N TRP A 249 12.63 5.20 -2.40
CA TRP A 249 11.88 5.26 -1.16
C TRP A 249 10.71 6.22 -1.34
N PHE A 250 9.50 5.72 -1.17
CA PHE A 250 8.26 6.43 -1.47
C PHE A 250 7.58 6.92 -0.19
N GLY A 251 6.90 8.05 -0.30
CA GLY A 251 6.11 8.64 0.80
C GLY A 251 6.67 9.96 1.30
N GLU A 252 5.97 10.55 2.25
CA GLU A 252 6.44 11.78 2.90
C GLU A 252 7.58 11.51 3.86
N PHE A 253 8.37 12.55 4.12
CA PHE A 253 9.35 12.55 5.18
C PHE A 253 9.38 13.91 5.88
N TRP A 254 9.64 13.90 7.18
CA TRP A 254 9.88 15.09 7.99
C TRP A 254 10.61 14.71 9.28
N PRO A 255 11.41 15.63 9.83
CA PRO A 255 12.04 15.43 11.13
C PRO A 255 10.98 15.35 12.25
N GLU A 256 11.35 14.76 13.38
CA GLU A 256 10.52 14.79 14.59
C GLU A 256 10.17 16.25 14.95
N ASN A 257 8.87 16.53 15.16
CA ASN A 257 8.40 17.83 15.60
C ASN A 257 7.53 17.67 16.85
N LYS A 258 8.18 17.82 18.02
CA LYS A 258 7.53 17.67 19.33
C LYS A 258 6.47 18.73 19.61
N GLU A 259 6.62 19.94 19.09
CA GLU A 259 5.65 21.03 19.27
C GLU A 259 4.32 20.74 18.59
N LYS A 260 4.35 20.14 17.39
CA LYS A 260 3.17 19.73 16.64
C LYS A 260 2.67 18.33 16.99
N GLY A 261 3.37 17.62 17.89
CA GLY A 261 3.06 16.23 18.24
C GLY A 261 3.27 15.24 17.08
N PHE A 262 4.03 15.61 16.05
CA PHE A 262 4.34 14.73 14.93
C PHE A 262 5.64 13.99 15.20
N GLY A 263 5.55 12.66 15.25
CA GLY A 263 6.76 11.83 15.22
C GLY A 263 7.50 11.98 13.90
N GLU A 264 8.78 11.63 13.90
CA GLU A 264 9.58 11.54 12.68
C GLU A 264 8.88 10.63 11.66
N LYS A 265 8.88 11.05 10.39
CA LYS A 265 8.43 10.22 9.27
C LYS A 265 9.54 10.11 8.24
N ARG A 266 9.71 8.90 7.74
CA ARG A 266 10.67 8.57 6.68
C ARG A 266 9.91 8.04 5.48
N PRO A 267 10.44 8.23 4.26
CA PRO A 267 9.92 7.48 3.14
C PRO A 267 10.30 6.01 3.34
N SER A 268 9.75 5.11 2.54
CA SER A 268 10.01 3.67 2.66
C SER A 268 10.10 3.03 1.28
N PRO A 269 10.98 2.04 1.09
CA PRO A 269 10.98 1.30 -0.16
C PRO A 269 9.68 0.52 -0.30
N TYR A 270 9.24 0.32 -1.53
CA TYR A 270 8.16 -0.62 -1.80
C TYR A 270 8.69 -2.04 -1.81
N VAL A 271 7.81 -2.97 -1.42
CA VAL A 271 8.09 -4.41 -1.46
C VAL A 271 7.68 -4.96 -2.82
N LEU A 272 8.63 -5.59 -3.49
CA LEU A 272 8.44 -6.28 -4.76
C LEU A 272 8.63 -7.78 -4.55
N VAL A 273 7.71 -8.58 -5.06
CA VAL A 273 7.76 -10.05 -4.92
C VAL A 273 7.53 -10.76 -6.23
N THR A 274 7.94 -12.01 -6.32
CA THR A 274 7.58 -12.89 -7.44
C THR A 274 6.14 -13.44 -7.28
N PRO A 275 5.48 -13.90 -8.36
CA PRO A 275 4.18 -14.58 -8.26
C PRO A 275 4.18 -15.80 -7.34
N LYS A 276 5.33 -16.46 -7.16
CA LYS A 276 5.51 -17.57 -6.21
C LYS A 276 5.11 -17.14 -4.79
N VAL A 277 5.56 -15.97 -4.33
CA VAL A 277 5.22 -15.43 -3.00
C VAL A 277 3.73 -15.16 -2.88
N MET A 278 3.13 -14.50 -3.88
CA MET A 278 1.69 -14.24 -3.92
C MET A 278 0.90 -15.55 -3.77
N ASN A 279 1.30 -16.60 -4.49
CA ASN A 279 0.63 -17.90 -4.44
C ASN A 279 0.73 -18.54 -3.04
N ILE A 280 1.91 -18.53 -2.41
CA ILE A 280 2.08 -19.03 -1.03
C ILE A 280 1.15 -18.29 -0.06
N PHE A 281 1.05 -16.96 -0.18
CA PHE A 281 0.18 -16.14 0.67
C PHE A 281 -1.31 -16.43 0.42
N ARG A 282 -1.73 -16.57 -0.85
CA ARG A 282 -3.12 -16.88 -1.23
C ARG A 282 -3.54 -18.28 -0.80
N GLU A 283 -2.70 -19.29 -1.00
CA GLU A 283 -2.94 -20.66 -0.51
C GLU A 283 -3.06 -20.71 1.01
N ALA A 284 -2.29 -19.85 1.68
CA ALA A 284 -2.39 -19.62 3.12
C ALA A 284 -3.65 -18.83 3.55
N ARG A 285 -4.50 -18.43 2.60
CA ARG A 285 -5.69 -17.59 2.78
C ARG A 285 -5.40 -16.20 3.35
N VAL A 286 -4.21 -15.66 3.09
CA VAL A 286 -3.88 -14.28 3.41
C VAL A 286 -4.59 -13.35 2.42
N LYS A 287 -5.33 -12.37 2.95
CA LYS A 287 -6.08 -11.38 2.17
C LYS A 287 -5.68 -9.93 2.47
N THR A 288 -4.70 -9.71 3.34
CA THR A 288 -4.31 -8.39 3.83
C THR A 288 -3.40 -7.64 2.85
N PHE A 289 -3.16 -8.18 1.65
CA PHE A 289 -2.25 -7.61 0.68
C PHE A 289 -2.88 -7.59 -0.71
N GLU A 290 -2.65 -6.47 -1.38
CA GLU A 290 -2.84 -6.28 -2.81
C GLU A 290 -1.57 -6.66 -3.57
N TRP A 291 -1.78 -7.07 -4.82
CA TRP A 291 -0.72 -7.53 -5.71
C TRP A 291 -0.89 -6.85 -7.06
N THR A 292 0.01 -5.93 -7.35
CA THR A 292 -0.02 -5.10 -8.56
C THR A 292 1.12 -5.51 -9.48
N PRO A 293 0.87 -6.03 -10.69
CA PRO A 293 1.89 -6.29 -11.68
C PRO A 293 2.80 -5.09 -11.93
N VAL A 294 4.10 -5.33 -11.89
CA VAL A 294 5.11 -4.37 -12.33
C VAL A 294 5.38 -4.63 -13.80
N THR A 295 5.09 -3.66 -14.66
CA THR A 295 5.38 -3.76 -16.09
C THR A 295 6.90 -3.73 -16.31
N ILE A 296 7.40 -4.66 -17.11
CA ILE A 296 8.81 -4.73 -17.48
C ILE A 296 8.96 -4.21 -18.92
N GLU A 297 9.94 -3.34 -19.15
CA GLU A 297 10.36 -2.92 -20.49
C GLU A 297 11.03 -4.12 -21.18
N ARG A 298 10.54 -4.45 -22.38
CA ARG A 298 11.04 -5.58 -23.20
C ARG A 298 12.13 -5.15 -24.15
#